data_AF-A0A660E112-F1
#
_entry.id   AF-A0A660E112-F1
#
_cell.length_a   1.000
_cell.length_b   1.000
_cell.length_c   1.000
_cell.angle_alpha   90.00
_cell.angle_beta   90.00
_cell.angle_gamma   90.00
#
_symmetry.space_group_name_H-M   'P 1'
#
loop_
_entity.id
_entity.type
_entity.pdbx_description
1 polymer ?
#
loop_
_entity_poly.entity_id
_entity_poly.type
_entity_poly.pdbx_seq_one_letter_code
_entity_poly.pdbx_strand_id
1 'polypeptide(L)'
;MKINDLVSLYVSYIEGPGGKKRPVLVRKVSKDRVMAFKITTKYAHKSKFIQQQYYKIQDWKIVGLNRPSWIDVGNVYSFPKVGLTFKKIGQLTVRDQIDLDKFNVKFKEKRNRK
;
A
#
# COMPACT_ATOMS: atom_id res chain seq x y z
N MET A 1 8.34 8.43 8.54
CA MET A 1 7.91 7.77 7.28
C MET A 1 8.58 8.47 6.12
N LYS A 2 9.06 7.72 5.14
CA LYS A 2 9.62 8.22 3.88
C LYS A 2 8.92 7.52 2.70
N ILE A 3 9.05 8.09 1.51
CA ILE A 3 8.57 7.44 0.28
C ILE A 3 9.18 6.03 0.19
N ASN A 4 8.38 5.07 -0.25
CA ASN A 4 8.71 3.65 -0.38
C ASN A 4 8.92 2.88 0.94
N ASP A 5 8.71 3.50 2.10
CA ASP A 5 8.57 2.76 3.35
C ASP A 5 7.30 1.88 3.31
N LEU A 6 7.43 0.63 3.77
CA LEU A 6 6.30 -0.20 4.16
C LEU A 6 6.04 0.01 5.65
N VAL A 7 4.83 0.43 6.00
CA VAL A 7 4.46 0.69 7.40
C VAL A 7 3.12 0.05 7.73
N SER A 8 2.96 -0.37 8.97
CA SER A 8 1.66 -0.73 9.54
C SER A 8 1.08 0.51 10.20
N LEU A 9 0.05 1.10 9.61
CA LEU A 9 -0.70 2.20 10.21
C LEU A 9 -1.75 1.65 11.17
N TYR A 10 -1.87 2.24 12.35
CA TYR A 10 -3.00 1.99 13.23
C TYR A 10 -4.02 3.12 13.08
N VAL A 11 -5.27 2.75 12.78
CA VAL A 11 -6.38 3.70 12.64
C VAL A 11 -7.44 3.32 13.66
N SER A 12 -7.65 4.19 14.64
CA SER A 12 -8.70 4.05 15.65
C SER A 12 -10.09 4.09 15.02
N TYR A 13 -11.06 3.40 15.62
CA TYR A 13 -12.46 3.56 15.24
C TYR A 13 -13.00 4.92 15.72
N ILE A 14 -13.99 5.46 15.02
CA ILE A 14 -14.63 6.74 15.39
C ILE A 14 -15.57 6.55 16.58
N GLU A 15 -16.28 5.41 16.65
CA GLU A 15 -17.39 5.19 17.59
C GLU A 15 -17.10 4.17 18.69
N GLY A 16 -15.82 3.90 19.00
CA GLY A 16 -15.51 2.95 20.08
C GLY A 16 -14.03 2.62 20.27
N PRO A 17 -13.71 1.88 21.35
CA PRO A 17 -12.35 1.50 21.66
C PRO A 17 -11.79 0.55 20.59
N GLY A 18 -10.48 0.69 20.33
CA GLY A 18 -9.75 -0.16 19.39
C GLY A 18 -9.55 0.48 18.01
N GLY A 19 -9.09 -0.33 17.07
CA GLY A 19 -8.69 0.13 15.75
C GLY A 19 -8.21 -1.00 14.84
N LYS A 20 -7.86 -0.64 13.60
CA LYS A 20 -7.34 -1.59 12.60
C LYS A 20 -5.91 -1.25 12.22
N LYS A 21 -5.04 -2.26 12.25
CA LYS A 21 -3.71 -2.19 11.65
C LYS A 21 -3.82 -2.39 10.13
N ARG A 22 -3.23 -1.48 9.36
CA ARG A 22 -3.27 -1.45 7.90
C ARG A 22 -1.85 -1.35 7.36
N PRO A 23 -1.29 -2.43 6.79
CA PRO A 23 -0.06 -2.37 6.03
C PRO A 23 -0.26 -1.48 4.79
N VAL A 24 0.65 -0.53 4.57
CA VAL A 24 0.61 0.39 3.43
C VAL A 24 2.03 0.64 2.89
N LEU A 25 2.10 1.02 1.61
CA LEU A 25 3.29 1.57 0.98
C LEU A 25 3.18 3.09 0.90
N VAL A 26 4.09 3.81 1.56
CA VAL A 26 4.10 5.27 1.58
C VAL A 26 4.50 5.82 0.21
N ARG A 27 3.70 6.73 -0.36
CA ARG A 27 3.97 7.38 -1.66
C ARG A 27 4.21 8.88 -1.55
N LYS A 28 3.60 9.56 -0.56
CA LYS A 28 3.88 10.96 -0.27
C LYS A 28 3.65 11.23 1.21
N VAL A 29 4.46 12.12 1.78
CA VAL A 29 4.28 12.64 3.14
C VAL A 29 4.24 14.16 3.03
N SER A 30 3.10 14.77 3.36
CA SER A 30 2.96 16.23 3.49
C SER A 30 3.12 16.64 4.96
N LYS A 31 2.91 17.92 5.29
CA LYS A 31 2.93 18.41 6.69
C LYS A 31 1.95 17.62 7.56
N ASP A 32 0.72 17.45 7.08
CA ASP A 32 -0.46 17.01 7.79
C ASP A 32 -1.00 15.63 7.37
N ARG A 33 -0.57 15.10 6.21
CA ARG A 33 -1.10 13.84 5.67
C ARG A 33 -0.01 12.88 5.19
N VAL A 34 -0.39 11.61 5.11
CA VAL A 34 0.38 10.53 4.49
C VAL A 34 -0.47 9.93 3.38
N MET A 35 0.04 9.97 2.16
CA MET A 35 -0.57 9.31 1.02
C MET A 35 0.11 7.97 0.78
N ALA A 36 -0.68 6.90 0.68
CA ALA A 36 -0.15 5.55 0.61
C ALA A 36 -1.05 4.61 -0.20
N PHE A 37 -0.44 3.58 -0.80
CA PHE A 37 -1.15 2.44 -1.35
C PHE A 37 -1.42 1.41 -0.26
N LYS A 38 -2.58 0.74 -0.31
CA LYS A 38 -2.87 -0.35 0.62
C LYS A 38 -2.09 -1.60 0.24
N ILE A 39 -1.70 -2.37 1.25
CA ILE A 39 -1.12 -3.71 1.05
C ILE A 39 -2.11 -4.74 1.58
N THR A 40 -2.35 -5.80 0.80
CA THR A 40 -3.29 -6.88 1.16
C THR A 40 -2.65 -8.25 0.96
N THR A 41 -3.05 -9.20 1.79
CA THR A 41 -2.78 -10.63 1.61
C THR A 41 -3.96 -11.35 0.96
N LYS A 42 -5.11 -10.67 0.82
CA LYS A 42 -6.38 -11.23 0.32
C LYS A 42 -6.58 -11.05 -1.18
N TYR A 43 -5.49 -11.09 -1.97
CA TYR A 43 -5.55 -10.96 -3.44
C TYR A 43 -6.44 -12.03 -4.06
N ALA A 44 -6.30 -13.29 -3.63
CA ALA A 44 -7.02 -14.43 -4.18
C ALA A 44 -8.56 -14.31 -4.07
N HIS A 45 -9.07 -13.51 -3.12
CA HIS A 45 -10.51 -13.34 -2.91
C HIS A 45 -11.10 -12.19 -3.76
N LYS A 46 -10.29 -11.52 -4.57
CA LYS A 46 -10.73 -10.42 -5.43
C LYS A 46 -11.25 -10.96 -6.76
N SER A 47 -12.24 -10.29 -7.36
CA SER A 47 -12.69 -10.63 -8.72
C SER A 47 -11.57 -10.41 -9.74
N LYS A 48 -11.63 -11.11 -10.89
CA LYS A 48 -10.64 -10.94 -11.97
C LYS A 48 -10.50 -9.48 -12.42
N PHE A 49 -11.59 -8.72 -12.40
CA PHE A 49 -11.56 -7.29 -12.68
C PHE A 49 -10.74 -6.51 -11.66
N ILE A 50 -11.02 -6.71 -10.37
CA ILE A 50 -10.32 -6.02 -9.27
C ILE A 50 -8.85 -6.46 -9.18
N GLN A 51 -8.53 -7.73 -9.43
CA GLN A 51 -7.16 -8.26 -9.39
C GLN A 51 -6.19 -7.49 -10.32
N GLN A 52 -6.68 -6.89 -11.40
CA GLN A 52 -5.86 -6.15 -12.38
C GLN A 52 -5.13 -4.93 -11.79
N GLN A 53 -5.57 -4.41 -10.64
CA GLN A 53 -4.93 -3.26 -9.97
C GLN A 53 -3.94 -3.68 -8.87
N TYR A 54 -3.68 -4.97 -8.69
CA TYR A 54 -2.83 -5.46 -7.61
C TYR A 54 -1.46 -5.88 -8.13
N TYR A 55 -0.44 -5.16 -7.72
CA TYR A 55 0.94 -5.52 -7.95
C TYR A 55 1.43 -6.48 -6.86
N LYS A 56 1.98 -7.65 -7.25
CA LYS A 56 2.58 -8.60 -6.29
C LYS A 56 3.97 -8.11 -5.89
N ILE A 57 4.21 -7.95 -4.58
CA ILE A 57 5.54 -7.66 -4.03
C ILE A 57 6.41 -8.90 -4.22
N GLN A 58 7.49 -8.80 -5.00
CA GLN A 58 8.37 -9.93 -5.29
C GLN A 58 9.22 -10.27 -4.08
N ASP A 59 9.85 -9.26 -3.48
CA ASP A 59 10.83 -9.43 -2.42
C ASP A 59 10.19 -9.29 -1.03
N TRP A 60 8.94 -9.77 -0.89
CA TRP A 60 8.12 -9.56 0.31
C TRP A 60 8.81 -10.04 1.61
N LYS A 61 9.58 -11.13 1.56
CA LYS A 61 10.38 -11.62 2.70
C LYS A 61 11.47 -10.63 3.09
N ILE A 62 12.20 -10.12 2.11
CA ILE A 62 13.35 -9.21 2.30
C ILE A 62 12.87 -7.90 2.95
N VAL A 63 11.70 -7.41 2.55
CA VAL A 63 11.11 -6.17 3.08
C VAL A 63 10.35 -6.35 4.40
N GLY A 64 10.44 -7.53 5.03
CA GLY A 64 9.92 -7.79 6.38
C GLY A 64 8.45 -8.25 6.45
N LEU A 65 7.83 -8.64 5.33
CA LEU A 65 6.49 -9.24 5.35
C LEU A 65 6.57 -10.73 5.66
N ASN A 66 5.59 -11.23 6.42
CA ASN A 66 5.56 -12.64 6.82
C ASN A 66 4.91 -13.58 5.79
N ARG A 67 4.29 -13.04 4.74
CA ARG A 67 3.63 -13.80 3.68
C ARG A 67 3.52 -12.99 2.40
N PRO A 68 3.28 -13.64 1.23
CA PRO A 68 3.03 -12.95 -0.03
C PRO A 68 1.95 -11.88 0.12
N SER A 69 2.22 -10.70 -0.41
CA SER A 69 1.33 -9.54 -0.28
C SER A 69 1.33 -8.73 -1.59
N TRP A 70 0.24 -7.98 -1.80
CA TRP A 70 0.01 -7.20 -3.00
C TRP A 70 -0.26 -5.75 -2.66
N ILE A 71 0.30 -4.84 -3.45
CA ILE A 71 0.05 -3.40 -3.41
C ILE A 71 -1.17 -3.09 -4.29
N ASP A 72 -2.17 -2.46 -3.70
CA ASP A 72 -3.36 -1.95 -4.40
C ASP A 72 -3.06 -0.57 -4.99
N VAL A 73 -2.87 -0.51 -6.31
CA VAL A 73 -2.57 0.75 -7.01
C VAL A 73 -3.81 1.48 -7.51
N GLY A 74 -4.99 0.88 -7.33
CA GLY A 74 -6.25 1.42 -7.85
C GLY A 74 -6.65 2.74 -7.20
N ASN A 75 -6.27 2.94 -5.94
CA ASN A 75 -6.55 4.16 -5.18
C ASN A 75 -5.36 4.56 -4.31
N VAL A 76 -5.04 5.85 -4.31
CA VAL A 76 -4.13 6.43 -3.32
C VAL A 76 -4.95 6.86 -2.11
N TYR A 77 -4.66 6.29 -0.94
CA TYR A 77 -5.35 6.63 0.30
C TYR A 77 -4.62 7.73 1.04
N SER A 78 -5.35 8.65 1.67
CA SER A 78 -4.79 9.79 2.38
C SER A 78 -5.17 9.76 3.85
N PHE A 79 -4.19 9.56 4.72
CA PHE A 79 -4.35 9.44 6.16
C PHE A 79 -3.95 10.75 6.84
N PRO A 80 -4.76 11.31 7.76
CA PRO A 80 -4.32 12.42 8.60
C PRO A 80 -3.19 11.95 9.51
N LYS A 81 -2.19 12.78 9.78
CA LYS A 81 -1.13 12.47 10.75
C LYS A 81 -1.58 12.62 12.20
N VAL A 82 -2.56 13.49 12.44
CA VAL A 82 -3.16 13.67 13.78
C VAL A 82 -3.74 12.33 14.23
N GLY A 83 -3.31 11.85 15.39
CA GLY A 83 -3.75 10.55 15.94
C GLY A 83 -3.23 9.31 15.20
N LEU A 84 -2.35 9.47 14.19
CA LEU A 84 -1.82 8.35 13.42
C LEU A 84 -0.59 7.76 14.10
N THR A 85 -0.70 6.51 14.54
CA THR A 85 0.46 5.73 14.99
C THR A 85 0.87 4.73 13.92
N PHE A 86 2.16 4.41 13.88
CA PHE A 86 2.68 3.48 12.88
C PHE A 86 3.86 2.67 13.40
N LYS A 87 4.03 1.49 12.80
CA LYS A 87 5.22 0.66 12.95
C LYS A 87 5.87 0.46 11.58
N LYS A 88 7.19 0.71 11.46
CA LYS A 88 7.92 0.39 10.23
C LYS A 88 8.00 -1.13 10.06
N ILE A 89 7.70 -1.60 8.85
CA ILE A 89 7.84 -3.00 8.44
C ILE A 89 9.17 -3.16 7.71
N GLY A 90 9.41 -2.29 6.73
CA GLY A 90 10.62 -2.30 5.91
C GLY A 90 10.57 -1.21 4.86
N GLN A 91 11.28 -1.41 3.77
CA GLN A 91 11.30 -0.51 2.62
C GLN A 91 11.25 -1.33 1.34
N LEU A 92 10.50 -0.86 0.35
CA LEU A 92 10.36 -1.55 -0.93
C LEU A 92 11.73 -1.67 -1.60
N THR A 93 12.08 -2.84 -2.14
CA THR A 93 13.37 -3.02 -2.83
C THR A 93 13.43 -2.16 -4.10
N VAL A 94 14.64 -1.85 -4.58
CA VAL A 94 14.81 -1.09 -5.83
C VAL A 94 14.13 -1.81 -7.01
N ARG A 95 14.25 -3.14 -7.05
CA ARG A 95 13.56 -4.00 -8.01
C ARG A 95 12.04 -3.80 -7.96
N ASP A 96 11.43 -3.99 -6.79
CA ASP A 96 9.98 -3.84 -6.63
C ASP A 96 9.52 -2.39 -6.89
N GLN A 97 10.35 -1.37 -6.62
CA GLN A 97 10.06 0.02 -6.98
C GLN A 97 9.95 0.21 -8.51
N ILE A 98 10.96 -0.25 -9.25
CA ILE A 98 11.00 -0.15 -10.72
C ILE A 98 9.82 -0.91 -11.35
N ASP A 99 9.56 -2.12 -10.88
CA ASP A 99 8.50 -2.96 -11.41
C ASP A 99 7.10 -2.41 -11.08
N LEU A 100 6.91 -1.85 -9.88
CA LEU A 100 5.68 -1.16 -9.49
C LEU A 100 5.43 0.09 -10.36
N ASP A 101 6.46 0.87 -10.66
CA ASP A 101 6.31 2.07 -11.49
C ASP A 101 5.93 1.68 -12.94
N LYS A 102 6.57 0.65 -13.51
CA LYS A 102 6.16 0.07 -14.80
C LYS A 102 4.72 -0.45 -14.79
N PHE A 103 4.33 -1.13 -13.71
CA PHE A 103 2.96 -1.63 -13.53
C PHE A 103 1.95 -0.48 -13.49
N ASN A 104 2.25 0.60 -12.76
CA ASN A 104 1.39 1.78 -12.65
C ASN A 104 1.15 2.48 -13.98
N VAL A 105 2.17 2.62 -14.82
CA VAL A 105 2.04 3.21 -16.17
C VAL A 105 1.07 2.36 -17.00
N LYS A 106 1.32 1.05 -17.10
CA LYS A 106 0.47 0.12 -17.85
C LYS A 106 -0.97 0.08 -17.34
N PHE A 107 -1.17 0.15 -16.02
CA PHE A 107 -2.51 0.16 -15.43
C PHE A 107 -3.28 1.43 -15.78
N LYS A 108 -2.64 2.61 -15.73
CA LYS A 108 -3.26 3.88 -16.12
C LYS A 108 -3.63 3.93 -17.60
N GLU A 109 -2.75 3.45 -18.48
CA GLU A 109 -3.03 3.36 -19.92
C GLU A 109 -4.27 2.51 -20.21
N LYS A 110 -4.39 1.34 -19.55
CA LYS A 110 -5.57 0.47 -19.69
C LYS A 110 -6.85 1.12 -19.17
N ARG A 111 -6.78 1.94 -18.12
CA ARG A 111 -7.94 2.67 -17.59
C ARG A 111 -8.39 3.80 -18.50
N ASN A 112 -7.46 4.52 -19.12
CA ASN A 112 -7.79 5.68 -19.97
C ASN A 112 -8.35 5.28 -21.35
N ARG A 113 -8.17 4.02 -21.77
CA ARG A 113 -8.73 3.46 -23.01
C ARG A 113 -10.18 2.96 -22.88
N LYS A 114 -10.78 3.07 -21.69
CA LYS A 114 -12.16 2.69 -21.39
C LYS A 114 -12.99 3.93 -21.10
#